data_AF-A0A0K1Q6W3-F1
#
_entry.id   AF-A0A0K1Q6W3-F1
#
_cell.length_a   1.000
_cell.length_b   1.000
_cell.length_c   1.000
_cell.angle_alpha   90.00
_cell.angle_beta   90.00
_cell.angle_gamma   90.00
#
_symmetry.space_group_name_H-M   'P 1'
#
loop_
_entity.id
_entity.type
_entity.pdbx_description
1 polymer ?
#
loop_
_entity_poly.entity_id
_entity_poly.type
_entity_poly.pdbx_seq_one_letter_code
_entity_poly.pdbx_strand_id
1 'polypeptide(L)'
;MSGYVLCVWLHVVAAAVWVGSMVFFAAAIVPVLRSIDARQAAPALLERIGARFRVIGGVSLGVLLVTGTANLHYRGIGWSTMSNPAFSAGGFGRVLAWKLGLVALVVLMTGAHEVRGAIAELADIVLADAGDNAGLRDVA
;
A
#
# COMPACT_ATOMS: atom_id res chain seq x y z
N MET A 1 -10.19 29.84 -6.77
CA MET A 1 -8.97 29.00 -6.59
C MET A 1 -8.55 28.48 -7.95
N SER A 2 -7.27 28.57 -8.32
CA SER A 2 -6.79 27.94 -9.56
C SER A 2 -6.88 26.41 -9.42
N GLY A 3 -7.26 25.70 -10.49
CA GLY A 3 -7.42 24.23 -10.46
C GLY A 3 -6.14 23.50 -10.01
N TYR A 4 -4.98 24.11 -10.23
CA TYR A 4 -3.69 23.65 -9.72
C TYR A 4 -3.62 23.57 -8.19
N VAL A 5 -4.05 24.63 -7.48
CA VAL A 5 -3.97 24.66 -6.00
C VAL A 5 -4.87 23.59 -5.39
N LEU A 6 -6.06 23.37 -5.95
CA LEU A 6 -6.95 22.30 -5.51
C LEU A 6 -6.32 20.91 -5.73
N CYS A 7 -5.68 20.70 -6.88
CA CYS A 7 -4.99 19.46 -7.20
C CYS A 7 -3.81 19.18 -6.26
N VAL A 8 -3.01 20.20 -5.94
CA VAL A 8 -1.93 20.09 -4.95
C VAL A 8 -2.49 19.80 -3.56
N TRP A 9 -3.54 20.51 -3.14
CA TRP A 9 -4.19 20.29 -1.85
C TRP A 9 -4.71 18.85 -1.71
N LEU A 10 -5.45 18.36 -2.71
CA LEU A 10 -5.95 16.98 -2.75
C LEU A 10 -4.80 15.97 -2.71
N HIS A 11 -3.71 16.22 -3.45
CA HIS A 11 -2.54 15.35 -3.45
C HIS A 11 -1.90 15.23 -2.06
N VAL A 12 -1.74 16.36 -1.35
CA VAL A 12 -1.13 16.38 -0.02
C VAL A 12 -2.04 15.72 1.01
N VAL A 13 -3.35 15.97 0.95
CA VAL A 13 -4.33 15.30 1.83
C VAL A 13 -4.32 13.79 1.59
N ALA A 14 -4.33 13.34 0.33
CA ALA A 14 -4.25 11.93 0.00
C ALA A 14 -2.93 11.30 0.49
N ALA A 15 -1.80 12.00 0.38
CA ALA A 15 -0.52 11.55 0.93
C ALA A 15 -0.58 11.37 2.46
N ALA A 16 -1.15 12.36 3.16
CA ALA A 16 -1.28 12.32 4.61
C ALA A 16 -2.19 11.19 5.08
N VAL A 17 -3.32 10.96 4.41
CA VAL A 17 -4.24 9.85 4.70
C VAL A 17 -3.57 8.51 4.43
N TRP A 18 -2.87 8.36 3.30
CA TRP A 18 -2.19 7.14 2.93
C TRP A 18 -1.13 6.74 3.97
N VAL A 19 -0.18 7.64 4.24
CA VAL A 19 0.90 7.39 5.22
C VAL A 19 0.34 7.28 6.64
N GLY A 20 -0.59 8.17 7.01
CA GLY A 20 -1.22 8.18 8.33
C GLY A 20 -1.95 6.88 8.64
N SER A 21 -2.65 6.30 7.66
CA SER A 21 -3.34 5.01 7.83
C SER A 21 -2.36 3.86 8.16
N MET A 22 -1.21 3.80 7.48
CA MET A 22 -0.20 2.77 7.71
C MET A 22 0.44 2.92 9.09
N VAL A 23 0.83 4.15 9.44
CA VAL A 23 1.46 4.46 10.73
C VAL A 23 0.48 4.19 11.87
N PHE A 24 -0.76 4.66 11.77
CA PHE A 24 -1.77 4.44 12.81
C PHE A 24 -2.09 2.95 12.99
N PHE A 25 -2.26 2.20 11.91
CA PHE A 25 -2.52 0.77 11.98
C PHE A 25 -1.36 0.02 12.66
N ALA A 26 -0.12 0.25 12.22
CA ALA A 26 1.05 -0.44 12.74
C ALA A 26 1.44 -0.02 14.17
N ALA A 27 1.30 1.26 14.51
CA ALA A 27 1.77 1.81 15.79
C ALA A 27 0.70 1.82 16.89
N ALA A 28 -0.60 1.91 16.55
CA ALA A 28 -1.67 1.96 17.54
C ALA A 28 -2.48 0.65 17.58
N ILE A 29 -3.01 0.21 16.43
CA ILE A 29 -3.95 -0.93 16.40
C ILE A 29 -3.23 -2.25 16.71
N VAL A 30 -2.12 -2.54 16.03
CA VAL A 30 -1.40 -3.80 16.20
C VAL A 30 -0.92 -4.02 17.65
N PRO A 31 -0.29 -3.04 18.34
CA PRO A 31 0.14 -3.22 19.72
C PRO A 31 -1.02 -3.39 20.70
N VAL A 32 -2.09 -2.61 20.55
CA VAL A 32 -3.27 -2.70 21.42
C VAL A 32 -3.90 -4.08 21.30
N LEU A 33 -4.15 -4.57 20.09
CA LEU A 33 -4.76 -5.90 19.90
C LEU A 33 -3.85 -7.04 20.35
N ARG A 34 -2.52 -6.86 20.34
CA ARG A 34 -1.56 -7.85 20.87
C ARG A 34 -1.46 -7.83 22.39
N SER A 35 -1.76 -6.71 23.04
CA SER A 35 -1.69 -6.56 24.50
C SER A 35 -2.90 -7.13 25.24
N ILE A 36 -4.05 -7.23 24.57
CA ILE A 36 -5.25 -7.81 25.17
C ILE A 36 -5.08 -9.33 25.14
N ASP A 37 -5.31 -10.02 26.27
CA ASP A 37 -5.23 -11.49 26.40
C ASP A 37 -6.43 -12.20 25.71
N ALA A 38 -6.80 -11.70 24.53
CA ALA A 38 -7.85 -12.17 23.65
C ALA A 38 -7.23 -12.91 22.46
N ARG A 39 -6.33 -13.87 22.74
CA ARG A 39 -5.55 -14.62 21.74
C ARG A 39 -6.40 -15.23 20.61
N GLN A 40 -7.68 -15.52 20.88
CA GLN A 40 -8.60 -16.10 19.89
C GLN A 40 -9.29 -15.04 19.00
N ALA A 41 -9.58 -13.84 19.52
CA ALA A 41 -10.35 -12.82 18.78
C ALA A 41 -9.46 -11.76 18.10
N ALA A 42 -8.24 -11.54 18.61
CA ALA A 42 -7.33 -10.52 18.10
C ALA A 42 -6.95 -10.72 16.61
N PRO A 43 -6.66 -11.94 16.10
CA PRO A 43 -6.32 -12.13 14.69
C PRO A 43 -7.45 -11.77 13.72
N ALA A 44 -8.67 -12.27 13.99
CA ALA A 44 -9.84 -12.00 13.14
C ALA A 44 -10.22 -10.51 13.13
N LEU A 45 -10.01 -9.81 14.24
CA LEU A 45 -10.25 -8.37 14.30
C LEU A 45 -9.17 -7.58 13.55
N LEU A 46 -7.89 -7.95 13.69
CA LEU A 46 -6.79 -7.35 12.92
C LEU A 46 -7.01 -7.51 11.41
N GLU A 47 -7.50 -8.66 10.97
CA GLU A 47 -7.79 -8.93 9.57
C GLU A 47 -8.91 -8.02 9.04
N ARG A 48 -10.03 -7.92 9.76
CA ARG A 48 -11.17 -7.05 9.38
C ARG A 48 -10.79 -5.57 9.35
N ILE A 49 -10.05 -5.11 10.36
CA ILE A 49 -9.56 -3.72 10.40
C ILE A 49 -8.54 -3.51 9.27
N GLY A 50 -7.58 -4.42 9.11
CA GLY A 50 -6.57 -4.38 8.06
C GLY A 50 -7.18 -4.30 6.66
N ALA A 51 -8.25 -5.06 6.38
CA ALA A 51 -8.97 -5.00 5.11
C ALA A 51 -9.54 -3.61 4.82
N ARG A 52 -10.11 -2.92 5.83
CA ARG A 52 -10.60 -1.54 5.67
C ARG A 52 -9.47 -0.56 5.42
N PHE A 53 -8.36 -0.70 6.14
CA PHE A 53 -7.17 0.13 5.95
C PHE A 53 -6.54 -0.06 4.56
N ARG A 54 -6.56 -1.29 4.01
CA ARG A 54 -6.13 -1.58 2.64
C ARG A 54 -6.99 -0.84 1.61
N VAL A 55 -8.31 -0.82 1.77
CA VAL A 55 -9.21 -0.07 0.88
C VAL A 55 -8.91 1.43 0.94
N ILE A 56 -8.78 2.00 2.15
CA ILE A 56 -8.46 3.42 2.34
C ILE A 56 -7.09 3.75 1.71
N GLY A 57 -6.11 2.89 1.94
CA GLY A 57 -4.77 3.02 1.37
C GLY A 57 -4.78 2.97 -0.16
N GLY A 58 -5.51 2.02 -0.74
CA GLY A 58 -5.65 1.87 -2.19
C GLY A 58 -6.37 3.05 -2.86
N VAL A 59 -7.46 3.55 -2.27
CA VAL A 59 -8.14 4.76 -2.76
C VAL A 59 -7.22 5.97 -2.70
N SER A 60 -6.51 6.15 -1.58
CA SER A 60 -5.56 7.26 -1.41
C SER A 60 -4.42 7.18 -2.43
N LEU A 61 -3.91 5.98 -2.72
CA LEU A 61 -2.90 5.75 -3.74
C LEU A 61 -3.42 6.09 -5.15
N GLY A 62 -4.65 5.70 -5.48
CA GLY A 62 -5.29 6.09 -6.74
C GLY A 62 -5.39 7.60 -6.90
N VAL A 63 -5.83 8.31 -5.85
CA VAL A 63 -5.88 9.78 -5.84
C VAL A 63 -4.49 10.39 -5.98
N LEU A 64 -3.47 9.84 -5.33
CA LEU A 64 -2.08 10.29 -5.45
C LEU A 64 -1.55 10.19 -6.87
N LEU A 65 -1.86 9.09 -7.58
CA LEU A 65 -1.45 8.89 -8.97
C LEU A 65 -2.13 9.90 -9.90
N VAL A 66 -3.45 10.05 -9.79
CA VAL A 66 -4.23 10.98 -10.63
C VAL A 66 -3.83 12.44 -10.38
N THR A 67 -3.73 12.84 -9.12
CA THR A 67 -3.35 14.23 -8.78
C THR A 67 -1.86 14.48 -9.03
N GLY A 68 -1.02 13.46 -8.91
CA GLY A 68 0.40 13.53 -9.24
C GLY A 68 0.62 13.82 -10.72
N THR A 69 -0.02 13.05 -11.60
CA THR A 69 0.06 13.26 -13.06
C THR A 69 -0.54 14.61 -13.46
N ALA A 70 -1.69 14.99 -12.89
CA ALA A 70 -2.28 16.31 -13.13
C ALA A 70 -1.35 17.46 -12.68
N ASN A 71 -0.68 17.35 -11.53
CA ASN A 71 0.28 18.35 -11.07
C ASN A 71 1.50 18.50 -11.97
N LEU A 72 1.97 17.41 -12.60
CA LEU A 72 3.03 17.45 -13.61
C LEU A 72 2.54 18.11 -14.89
N HIS A 73 1.33 17.78 -15.33
CA HIS A 73 0.70 18.36 -16.50
C HIS A 73 0.50 19.88 -16.37
N TYR A 74 0.00 20.36 -15.22
CA TYR A 74 -0.12 21.79 -14.93
C TYR A 74 1.23 22.55 -14.96
N ARG A 75 2.35 21.84 -14.73
CA ARG A 75 3.70 22.39 -14.82
C ARG A 75 4.32 22.28 -16.21
N GLY A 76 3.59 21.76 -17.20
CA GLY A 76 4.09 21.52 -18.56
C GLY A 76 5.14 20.41 -18.63
N ILE A 77 5.27 19.58 -17.59
CA ILE A 77 6.26 18.50 -17.53
C ILE A 77 5.61 17.27 -18.16
N GLY A 78 5.94 17.02 -19.42
CA GLY A 78 5.52 15.83 -20.16
C GLY A 78 6.49 14.65 -20.01
N TRP A 79 6.11 13.53 -20.61
CA TRP A 79 6.93 12.31 -20.67
C TRP A 79 8.33 12.57 -21.27
N SER A 80 8.38 13.37 -22.34
CA SER A 80 9.63 13.74 -23.03
C SER A 80 10.59 14.56 -22.15
N THR A 81 10.07 15.37 -21.24
CA THR A 81 10.86 16.15 -20.28
C THR A 81 11.37 15.27 -19.13
N MET A 82 10.56 14.32 -18.66
CA MET A 82 10.98 13.37 -17.62
C MET A 82 12.05 12.38 -18.10
N SER A 83 12.00 11.96 -19.36
CA SER A 83 13.01 11.06 -19.93
C SER A 83 14.33 11.76 -20.28
N ASN A 84 14.41 13.09 -20.14
CA ASN A 84 15.62 13.84 -20.43
C ASN A 84 16.61 13.77 -19.24
N PRO A 85 17.84 13.22 -19.43
CA PRO A 85 18.84 13.14 -18.36
C PRO A 85 19.21 14.50 -17.77
N ALA A 86 19.16 15.57 -18.57
CA ALA A 86 19.47 16.93 -18.11
C ALA A 86 18.42 17.47 -17.12
N PHE A 87 17.15 17.09 -17.29
CA PHE A 87 16.07 17.44 -16.37
C PHE A 87 16.22 16.69 -15.04
N SER A 88 16.52 15.39 -15.09
CA SER A 88 16.79 14.54 -13.92
C SER A 88 18.04 14.97 -13.15
N ALA A 89 19.04 15.54 -13.83
CA ALA A 89 20.23 16.12 -13.21
C ALA A 89 19.92 17.46 -12.49
N GLY A 90 18.90 18.20 -12.93
CA GLY A 90 18.44 19.44 -12.29
C GLY A 90 17.84 19.21 -10.89
N GLY A 91 17.84 20.25 -10.06
CA GLY A 91 17.38 20.16 -8.67
C GLY A 91 15.93 19.67 -8.52
N PHE A 92 15.00 20.20 -9.33
CA PHE A 92 13.60 19.80 -9.32
C PHE A 92 13.41 18.35 -9.81
N GLY A 93 14.02 17.98 -10.94
CA GLY A 93 13.89 16.63 -11.52
C GLY A 93 14.44 15.55 -10.61
N ARG A 94 15.55 15.82 -9.90
CA ARG A 94 16.13 14.90 -8.91
C ARG A 94 15.22 14.66 -7.72
N VAL A 95 14.62 15.71 -7.17
CA VAL A 95 13.66 15.59 -6.05
C VAL A 95 12.42 14.82 -6.48
N LEU A 96 11.91 15.10 -7.69
CA LEU A 96 10.78 14.37 -8.25
C LEU A 96 11.11 12.88 -8.47
N ALA A 97 12.30 12.58 -9.03
CA ALA A 97 12.76 11.22 -9.25
C ALA A 97 12.88 10.45 -7.93
N TRP A 98 13.47 11.05 -6.89
CA TRP A 98 13.51 10.44 -5.57
C TRP A 98 12.13 10.21 -4.97
N LYS A 99 11.23 11.20 -5.07
CA LYS A 99 9.85 11.06 -4.58
C LYS A 99 9.15 9.88 -5.25
N LEU A 100 9.22 9.78 -6.58
CA LEU A 100 8.60 8.68 -7.34
C LEU A 100 9.27 7.34 -7.06
N GLY A 101 10.60 7.31 -6.96
CA GLY A 101 11.36 6.10 -6.60
C GLY A 101 10.99 5.57 -5.23
N LEU A 102 10.85 6.44 -4.23
CA LEU A 102 10.42 6.06 -2.88
C LEU A 102 8.97 5.55 -2.87
N VAL A 103 8.06 6.22 -3.57
CA VAL A 103 6.67 5.76 -3.68
C VAL A 103 6.60 4.40 -4.36
N ALA A 104 7.32 4.21 -5.47
CA ALA A 104 7.39 2.93 -6.17
C ALA A 104 7.98 1.83 -5.29
N LEU A 105 9.05 2.12 -4.54
CA LEU A 105 9.65 1.19 -3.60
C LEU A 105 8.64 0.74 -2.53
N VAL A 106 7.92 1.68 -1.91
CA VAL A 106 6.89 1.36 -0.91
C VAL A 106 5.80 0.50 -1.52
N VAL A 107 5.28 0.85 -2.70
CA VAL A 107 4.23 0.07 -3.39
C VAL A 107 4.70 -1.35 -3.70
N LEU A 108 5.93 -1.52 -4.17
CA LEU A 108 6.52 -2.84 -4.44
C LEU A 108 6.69 -3.66 -3.16
N MET A 109 7.16 -3.04 -2.07
CA MET A 109 7.27 -3.72 -0.78
C MET A 109 5.91 -4.14 -0.22
N THR A 110 4.90 -3.27 -0.31
CA THR A 110 3.52 -3.58 0.10
C THR A 110 2.95 -4.71 -0.76
N GLY A 111 3.09 -4.63 -2.09
CA GLY A 111 2.63 -5.69 -3.00
C GLY A 111 3.32 -7.04 -2.73
N ALA A 112 4.64 -7.04 -2.55
CA ALA A 112 5.38 -8.25 -2.21
C ALA A 112 4.95 -8.84 -0.85
N HIS A 113 4.62 -7.99 0.13
CA HIS A 113 4.09 -8.45 1.40
C HIS A 113 2.70 -9.11 1.24
N GLU A 114 1.79 -8.51 0.48
CA GLU A 114 0.45 -9.08 0.24
C GLU A 114 0.53 -10.41 -0.52
N VAL A 115 1.37 -10.50 -1.56
CA VAL A 115 1.55 -11.74 -2.34
C VAL A 115 2.11 -12.86 -1.48
N ARG A 116 3.11 -12.59 -0.64
CA ARG A 116 3.65 -13.60 0.28
C ARG A 116 2.60 -14.09 1.29
N GLY A 117 1.77 -13.19 1.80
CA GLY A 117 0.66 -13.56 2.67
C GLY A 117 -0.33 -14.50 1.97
N ALA A 118 -0.74 -14.16 0.76
CA ALA A 118 -1.67 -14.98 -0.03
C ALA A 118 -1.11 -16.37 -0.38
N ILE A 119 0.20 -16.45 -0.71
CA ILE A 119 0.86 -17.74 -0.99
C ILE A 119 0.90 -18.62 0.26
N ALA A 120 1.20 -18.05 1.43
CA ALA A 120 1.24 -18.80 2.69
C ALA A 120 -0.15 -19.38 3.04
N GLU A 121 -1.20 -18.59 2.87
CA GLU A 121 -2.58 -19.04 3.10
C GLU A 121 -2.98 -20.20 2.18
N LEU A 122 -2.64 -20.12 0.89
CA LEU A 122 -2.89 -21.21 -0.06
C LEU A 122 -2.12 -22.49 0.28
N ALA A 123 -0.87 -22.36 0.74
CA ALA A 123 -0.06 -23.49 1.16
C ALA A 123 -0.69 -24.19 2.38
N ASP A 124 -1.18 -23.44 3.36
CA ASP A 124 -1.83 -23.99 4.55
C ASP A 124 -3.13 -24.74 4.20
N ILE A 125 -3.94 -24.21 3.26
CA ILE A 125 -5.17 -24.88 2.79
C ILE A 125 -4.84 -26.20 2.08
N VAL A 126 -3.85 -26.21 1.19
CA VAL A 126 -3.45 -27.42 0.45
C VAL A 126 -2.88 -28.48 1.38
N LEU A 127 -2.09 -28.09 2.38
CA LEU A 127 -1.54 -29.01 3.37
C LEU A 127 -2.63 -29.59 4.30
N ALA A 128 -3.64 -28.79 4.66
CA ALA A 128 -4.78 -29.25 5.44
C ALA A 128 -5.62 -30.29 4.68
N ASP A 129 -5.90 -30.05 3.40
CA ASP A 129 -6.64 -30.98 2.53
C ASP A 129 -5.87 -32.29 2.30
N ALA A 130 -4.54 -32.21 2.11
CA ALA A 130 -3.70 -33.39 1.98
C ALA A 130 -3.70 -34.27 3.25
N GLY A 131 -3.74 -33.65 4.43
CA GLY A 131 -3.80 -34.36 5.73
C GLY A 131 -5.12 -35.09 5.95
N ASP A 132 -6.25 -34.46 5.63
CA ASP A 132 -7.58 -35.06 5.77
C ASP A 132 -7.75 -36.27 4.83
N ASN A 133 -7.32 -36.11 3.57
CA ASN A 133 -7.35 -37.18 2.57
C ASN A 133 -6.45 -38.37 2.93
N ALA A 134 -5.33 -38.16 3.62
CA ALA A 134 -4.49 -39.24 4.12
C ALA A 134 -5.18 -39.98 5.29
N GLY A 135 -5.79 -39.24 6.21
CA GLY A 135 -6.53 -39.81 7.34
C GLY A 135 -7.70 -40.71 6.90
N LEU A 136 -8.46 -40.29 5.87
CA LEU A 136 -9.57 -41.08 5.32
C LEU A 136 -9.13 -42.42 4.69
N ARG A 137 -7.88 -42.54 4.23
CA ARG A 137 -7.37 -43.76 3.60
C ARG A 137 -6.89 -44.80 4.62
N ASP A 138 -6.51 -44.36 5.82
CA ASP A 138 -6.06 -45.26 6.89
C ASP A 138 -7.22 -45.93 7.65
N VAL A 139 -8.47 -45.43 7.49
CA VAL A 139 -9.67 -46.00 8.11
C VAL A 139 -10.46 -46.96 7.20
N ALA A 140 -10.04 -47.08 5.93
CA ALA A 140 -10.70 -47.91 4.90
C ALA A 140 -9.92 -49.20 4.64
#